data_AF-A0A1S8B912-F1
#
_entry.id   AF-A0A1S8B912-F1
#
_cell.length_a   1.000
_cell.length_b   1.000
_cell.length_c   1.000
_cell.angle_alpha   90.00
_cell.angle_beta   90.00
_cell.angle_gamma   90.00
#
_symmetry.space_group_name_H-M   'P 1'
#
loop_
_entity.id
_entity.type
_entity.pdbx_description
1 polymer ?
#
loop_
_entity_poly.entity_id
_entity_poly.type
_entity_poly.pdbx_seq_one_letter_code
_entity_poly.pdbx_strand_id
1 'polypeptide(L)'
;MLEAGLLEGMSACAPRMMLGMMRKQAPHVTWVDKRWVRDGKVWSSSTLLNGMDLMRGFAEETWGGKNGAVEAMLDAAHFPARDIDFKDFHGKHFEVDSFE
;
A
#
# COMPACT_ATOMS: atom_id res chain seq x y z
N MET A 1 9.95 -8.65 5.68
CA MET A 1 10.73 -7.69 4.87
C MET A 1 11.57 -6.79 5.77
N LEU A 2 10.95 -6.08 6.72
CA LEU A 2 11.65 -5.21 7.66
C LEU A 2 12.75 -5.93 8.46
N GLU A 3 12.41 -6.98 9.22
CA GLU A 3 13.37 -7.78 10.00
C GLU A 3 14.50 -8.41 9.16
N ALA A 4 14.26 -8.60 7.87
CA ALA A 4 15.25 -9.15 6.95
C ALA A 4 16.19 -8.06 6.35
N GLY A 5 16.03 -6.79 6.75
CA GLY A 5 16.80 -5.65 6.23
C GLY A 5 16.41 -5.21 4.81
N LEU A 6 15.38 -5.80 4.22
CA LEU A 6 15.04 -5.58 2.80
C LEU A 6 14.38 -4.23 2.51
N LEU A 7 14.03 -3.45 3.53
CA LEU A 7 13.37 -2.14 3.38
C LEU A 7 14.31 -0.97 3.65
N GLU A 8 15.60 -1.22 3.93
CA GLU A 8 16.55 -0.16 4.23
C GLU A 8 16.71 0.82 3.06
N GLY A 9 16.47 2.11 3.33
CA GLY A 9 16.49 3.17 2.33
C GLY A 9 15.29 3.18 1.36
N MET A 10 14.32 2.28 1.52
CA MET A 10 13.16 2.16 0.63
C MET A 10 11.93 2.87 1.18
N SER A 11 10.99 3.16 0.29
CA SER A 11 9.62 3.57 0.63
C SER A 11 8.72 2.36 0.86
N ALA A 12 7.98 2.35 1.97
CA ALA A 12 7.05 1.28 2.29
C ALA A 12 5.77 1.78 2.96
N CYS A 13 4.67 1.06 2.76
CA CYS A 13 3.44 1.24 3.51
C CYS A 13 3.45 0.37 4.77
N ALA A 14 2.69 0.82 5.77
CA ALA A 14 2.28 0.05 6.93
C ALA A 14 0.81 0.38 7.24
N PRO A 15 0.11 -0.37 8.11
CA PRO A 15 -1.19 0.04 8.59
C PRO A 15 -1.16 1.49 9.05
N ARG A 16 -2.04 2.34 8.50
CA ARG A 16 -2.04 3.79 8.78
C ARG A 16 -1.94 4.08 10.28
N MET A 17 -2.66 3.30 11.09
CA MET A 17 -2.77 3.49 12.53
C MET A 17 -1.44 3.28 13.25
N MET A 18 -0.50 2.58 12.62
CA MET A 18 0.81 2.24 13.16
C MET A 18 1.94 3.06 12.53
N LEU A 19 1.65 3.97 11.58
CA LEU A 19 2.70 4.70 10.87
C LEU A 19 3.62 5.49 11.82
N GLY A 20 3.04 6.10 12.86
CA GLY A 20 3.82 6.80 13.89
C GLY A 20 4.80 5.87 14.61
N MET A 21 4.33 4.69 15.04
CA MET A 21 5.15 3.65 15.66
C MET A 21 6.25 3.14 14.72
N MET A 22 5.90 2.85 13.46
CA MET A 22 6.85 2.33 12.46
C MET A 22 7.97 3.31 12.16
N ARG A 23 7.66 4.62 12.05
CA ARG A 23 8.68 5.67 11.87
C ARG A 23 9.66 5.73 13.04
N LYS A 24 9.22 5.45 14.27
CA LYS A 24 10.08 5.41 15.47
C LYS A 24 10.95 4.14 15.48
N GLN A 25 10.37 2.98 15.17
CA GLN A 25 11.07 1.69 15.24
C GLN A 25 12.03 1.44 14.08
N ALA A 26 11.69 1.92 12.89
CA ALA A 26 12.45 1.72 11.66
C ALA A 26 12.61 3.04 10.89
N PRO A 27 13.39 4.00 11.43
CA PRO A 27 13.57 5.33 10.82
C PRO A 27 14.35 5.28 9.50
N HIS A 28 15.02 4.17 9.20
CA HIS A 28 15.74 3.93 7.94
C HIS A 28 14.80 3.57 6.77
N VAL A 29 13.50 3.38 7.03
CA VAL A 29 12.48 3.14 6.00
C VAL A 29 11.64 4.40 5.84
N THR A 30 11.40 4.81 4.59
CA THR A 30 10.48 5.91 4.28
C THR A 30 9.04 5.41 4.33
N TRP A 31 8.44 5.43 5.52
CA TRP A 31 7.03 5.07 5.68
C TRP A 31 6.12 6.08 4.99
N VAL A 32 5.17 5.64 4.16
CA VAL A 32 4.24 6.53 3.45
C VAL A 32 2.79 6.25 3.83
N ASP A 33 2.01 7.32 4.01
CA ASP A 33 0.56 7.22 4.23
C ASP A 33 -0.16 7.08 2.89
N LYS A 34 -0.12 5.88 2.32
CA LYS A 34 -0.75 5.50 1.05
C LYS A 34 -1.35 4.11 1.16
N ARG A 35 -2.31 3.81 0.29
CA ARG A 35 -2.90 2.46 0.20
C ARG A 35 -1.86 1.42 -0.16
N TRP A 36 -1.02 1.76 -1.13
CA TRP A 36 0.13 0.96 -1.51
C TRP A 36 1.22 1.87 -2.06
N VAL A 37 2.43 1.34 -2.12
CA VAL A 37 3.57 1.97 -2.77
C VAL A 37 4.42 0.90 -3.45
N ARG A 38 4.95 1.26 -4.62
CA ARG A 38 6.00 0.52 -5.30
C ARG A 38 7.31 1.30 -5.15
N ASP A 39 8.35 0.62 -4.68
CA ASP A 39 9.72 1.10 -4.71
C ASP A 39 10.61 0.03 -5.38
N GLY A 40 11.01 0.30 -6.62
CA GLY A 40 11.71 -0.67 -7.47
C GLY A 40 10.89 -1.95 -7.70
N LYS A 41 11.30 -3.03 -7.02
CA LYS A 41 10.66 -4.37 -7.07
C LYS A 41 9.80 -4.66 -5.83
N VAL A 42 9.87 -3.82 -4.81
CA VAL A 42 9.12 -4.01 -3.57
C VAL A 42 7.77 -3.33 -3.73
N TRP A 43 6.72 -4.10 -3.46
CA TRP A 43 5.35 -3.63 -3.34
C TRP A 43 4.91 -3.82 -1.91
N SER A 44 4.37 -2.77 -1.31
CA SER A 44 3.81 -2.84 0.05
C SER A 44 2.48 -2.11 0.10
N SER A 45 1.54 -2.66 0.86
CA SER A 45 0.22 -2.08 1.11
C SER A 45 0.08 -1.68 2.57
N SER A 46 -0.87 -0.81 2.87
CA SER A 46 -1.23 -0.42 4.23
C SER A 46 -1.92 -1.59 4.98
N THR A 47 -3.24 -1.72 4.93
CA THR A 47 -3.99 -2.80 5.59
C THR A 47 -4.52 -3.82 4.59
N LEU A 48 -5.13 -4.90 5.09
CA LEU A 48 -5.61 -6.05 4.31
C LEU A 48 -6.30 -5.68 2.99
N LEU A 49 -7.33 -4.83 3.05
CA LEU A 49 -8.10 -4.48 1.85
C LEU A 49 -7.36 -3.52 0.91
N ASN A 50 -6.33 -2.82 1.38
CA ASN A 50 -5.47 -2.04 0.49
C ASN A 50 -4.57 -2.94 -0.38
N GLY A 51 -4.34 -4.19 0.05
CA GLY A 51 -3.70 -5.20 -0.78
C GLY A 51 -4.46 -5.49 -2.08
N MET A 52 -5.78 -5.29 -2.11
CA MET A 52 -6.56 -5.45 -3.34
C MET A 52 -6.30 -4.30 -4.32
N ASP A 53 -6.19 -3.05 -3.83
CA ASP A 53 -5.78 -1.92 -4.68
C ASP A 53 -4.35 -2.12 -5.21
N LEU A 54 -3.46 -2.68 -4.36
CA LEU A 54 -2.09 -3.03 -4.73
C LEU A 54 -2.07 -4.02 -5.89
N MET A 55 -2.85 -5.11 -5.81
CA MET A 55 -2.88 -6.12 -6.86
C MET A 55 -3.40 -5.56 -8.19
N ARG A 56 -4.39 -4.65 -8.15
CA ARG A 56 -4.81 -3.91 -9.35
C ARG A 56 -3.66 -3.07 -9.91
N GLY A 57 -3.03 -2.24 -9.08
CA GLY A 57 -1.89 -1.42 -9.49
C GLY A 57 -0.73 -2.25 -10.06
N PHE A 58 -0.41 -3.38 -9.44
CA PHE A 58 0.59 -4.33 -9.92
C PHE A 58 0.24 -4.87 -11.31
N ALA A 59 -1.02 -5.27 -11.52
CA ALA A 59 -1.45 -5.78 -12.80
C ALA A 59 -1.40 -4.71 -13.90
N GLU A 60 -1.89 -3.51 -13.61
CA GLU A 60 -1.86 -2.37 -14.53
C GLU A 60 -0.43 -1.94 -14.88
N GLU A 61 0.50 -1.92 -13.92
CA GLU A 61 1.91 -1.57 -14.17
C GLU A 61 2.70 -2.68 -14.86
N THR A 62 2.30 -3.94 -14.73
CA THR A 62 3.02 -5.09 -15.30
C THR A 62 2.55 -5.42 -16.72
N TRP A 63 1.24 -5.36 -16.97
CA TRP A 63 0.63 -5.81 -18.22
C TRP A 63 -0.11 -4.71 -18.98
N GLY A 64 -0.13 -3.48 -18.46
CA GLY A 64 -0.93 -2.37 -18.97
C GLY A 64 -2.33 -2.34 -18.36
N GLY A 65 -2.84 -1.14 -18.10
CA GLY A 65 -4.16 -0.90 -17.53
C GLY A 65 -4.98 0.09 -18.37
N LYS A 66 -6.28 0.18 -18.08
CA LYS A 66 -7.27 1.09 -18.68
C LYS A 66 -7.92 0.63 -19.98
N ASN A 67 -7.59 -0.56 -20.50
CA ASN A 67 -8.32 -1.27 -21.54
C ASN A 67 -7.88 -2.75 -21.66
N GLY A 68 -8.62 -3.54 -22.44
CA GLY A 68 -8.23 -4.91 -22.81
C GLY A 68 -8.57 -5.98 -21.79
N ALA A 69 -7.97 -7.16 -21.95
CA ALA A 69 -8.32 -8.36 -21.19
C ALA A 69 -7.97 -8.25 -19.69
N VAL A 70 -6.85 -7.59 -19.35
CA VAL A 70 -6.44 -7.40 -17.94
C VAL A 70 -7.45 -6.53 -17.20
N GLU A 71 -7.82 -5.39 -17.78
CA GLU A 71 -8.85 -4.50 -17.21
C GLU A 71 -10.18 -5.24 -17.03
N ALA A 72 -10.63 -5.96 -18.07
CA ALA A 72 -11.87 -6.73 -18.01
C ALA A 72 -11.86 -7.81 -16.91
N MET A 73 -10.72 -8.47 -16.69
CA MET A 73 -10.57 -9.45 -15.62
C MET A 73 -10.56 -8.80 -14.23
N LEU A 74 -9.86 -7.68 -14.07
CA LEU A 74 -9.81 -6.93 -12.81
C LEU A 74 -11.20 -6.43 -12.42
N ASP A 75 -11.98 -5.93 -13.39
CA ASP A 75 -13.36 -5.47 -13.19
C ASP A 75 -14.29 -6.64 -12.85
N ALA A 76 -14.23 -7.75 -13.61
CA ALA A 76 -15.05 -8.94 -13.34
C ALA A 76 -14.76 -9.56 -11.96
N ALA A 77 -13.51 -9.51 -11.51
CA ALA A 77 -13.09 -9.96 -10.18
C ALA A 77 -13.30 -8.90 -9.08
N HIS A 78 -13.87 -7.74 -9.41
CA HIS A 78 -14.15 -6.64 -8.48
C HIS A 78 -12.91 -6.13 -7.73
N PHE A 79 -11.76 -6.08 -8.39
CA PHE A 79 -10.59 -5.41 -7.82
C PHE A 79 -10.84 -3.89 -7.77
N PRO A 80 -10.72 -3.25 -6.59
CA PRO A 80 -11.08 -1.86 -6.42
C PRO A 80 -10.08 -0.91 -7.09
N ALA A 81 -10.58 0.14 -7.73
CA ALA A 81 -9.81 1.26 -8.27
C ALA A 81 -10.13 2.53 -7.48
N ARG A 82 -9.48 2.73 -6.33
CA ARG A 82 -9.77 3.85 -5.44
C ARG A 82 -8.50 4.59 -5.02
N ASP A 83 -8.64 5.86 -4.64
CA ASP A 83 -7.54 6.83 -4.61
C ASP A 83 -6.39 6.39 -3.68
N ILE A 84 -5.17 6.33 -4.24
CA ILE A 84 -3.99 5.82 -3.55
C ILE A 84 -3.60 6.65 -2.32
N ASP A 85 -3.92 7.96 -2.34
CA ASP A 85 -3.64 8.91 -1.26
C ASP A 85 -4.82 9.01 -0.27
N PHE A 86 -5.79 8.08 -0.33
CA PHE A 86 -6.99 8.07 0.49
C PHE A 86 -7.90 9.31 0.35
N LYS A 87 -7.84 10.06 -0.76
CA LYS A 87 -8.69 11.27 -0.95
C LYS A 87 -10.18 10.97 -0.99
N ASP A 88 -10.54 9.72 -1.28
CA ASP A 88 -11.90 9.18 -1.32
C ASP A 88 -12.38 8.66 0.05
N PHE A 89 -11.53 8.64 1.08
CA PHE A 89 -11.90 8.19 2.41
C PHE A 89 -12.35 9.36 3.29
N HIS A 90 -13.61 9.31 3.74
CA HIS A 90 -14.22 10.34 4.59
C HIS A 90 -14.43 9.89 6.05
N GLY A 91 -13.85 8.75 6.45
CA GLY A 91 -13.94 8.24 7.80
C GLY A 91 -12.90 8.84 8.75
N LYS A 92 -12.83 8.32 9.98
CA LYS A 92 -11.82 8.71 10.97
C LYS A 92 -10.60 7.80 10.90
N HIS A 93 -9.43 8.42 10.98
CA HIS A 93 -8.19 7.72 11.21
C HIS A 93 -7.89 7.66 12.71
N PHE A 94 -7.51 6.48 13.21
CA PHE A 94 -7.11 6.29 14.61
C PHE A 94 -5.63 5.95 14.63
N GLU A 95 -4.87 6.58 15.52
CA GLU A 95 -3.46 6.29 15.73
C GLU A 95 -3.28 5.34 16.92
N VAL A 96 -2.28 4.47 16.81
CA VAL A 96 -1.84 3.51 17.83
C VAL A 96 -0.36 3.80 18.07
N ASP A 97 -0.06 4.34 19.26
CA ASP A 97 1.30 4.74 19.65
C ASP A 97 2.14 3.57 20.17
N SER A 98 1.50 2.55 20.73
CA SER A 98 2.10 1.29 21.20
C SER A 98 1.04 0.17 21.22
N PHE A 99 1.49 -1.09 21.19
CA PHE A 99 0.64 -2.27 21.42
C PHE A 99 0.66 -2.74 22.88
N GLU A 100 0.99 -1.83 23.81
CA GLU A 100 0.95 -2.11 25.26
C GLU A 100 -0.47 -2.01 25.81
#